data_AF-A0A443RSP7-F1
#
_entry.id   AF-A0A443RSP7-F1
#
_cell.length_a   1.000
_cell.length_b   1.000
_cell.length_c   1.000
_cell.angle_alpha   90.00
_cell.angle_beta   90.00
_cell.angle_gamma   90.00
#
_symmetry.space_group_name_H-M   'P 1'
#
loop_
_entity.id
_entity.type
_entity.pdbx_description
1 polymer ?
#
loop_
_entity_poly.entity_id
_entity_poly.type
_entity_poly.pdbx_seq_one_letter_code
_entity_poly.pdbx_strand_id
1 'polypeptide(L)'
;MILEHNLVDTMNTLYPDGYVYQEDNAPCHKAIATKEWMQNNKIKVLKWPPGSPDLNPIENLWAIMKRDLEMRNPRNISELKAIVDDLWENVSMET
;
A
#
# COMPACT_ATOMS: atom_id res chain seq x y z
N MET A 1 -14.09 -6.47 -1.78
CA MET A 1 -13.17 -5.61 -0.99
C MET A 1 -11.87 -5.45 -1.77
N ILE A 2 -11.14 -4.32 -1.71
CA ILE A 2 -9.91 -4.11 -2.50
C ILE A 2 -8.86 -5.22 -2.27
N LEU A 3 -8.76 -5.72 -1.04
CA LEU A 3 -7.81 -6.76 -0.65
C LEU A 3 -8.10 -8.13 -1.29
N GLU A 4 -9.37 -8.45 -1.55
CA GLU A 4 -9.78 -9.75 -2.12
C GLU A 4 -9.18 -10.00 -3.50
N HIS A 5 -8.99 -8.94 -4.29
CA HIS A 5 -8.57 -9.08 -5.69
C HIS A 5 -7.06 -9.01 -5.88
N ASN A 6 -6.33 -8.42 -4.93
CA ASN A 6 -4.94 -8.03 -5.17
C ASN A 6 -3.95 -8.55 -4.13
N LEU A 7 -4.39 -8.93 -2.93
CA LEU A 7 -3.44 -9.18 -1.85
C LEU A 7 -2.91 -10.62 -1.85
N VAL A 8 -3.79 -11.62 -1.76
CA VAL A 8 -3.38 -13.01 -1.49
C VAL A 8 -2.50 -13.56 -2.60
N ASP A 9 -2.94 -13.49 -3.86
CA ASP A 9 -2.21 -14.05 -4.99
C ASP A 9 -0.87 -13.34 -5.22
N THR A 10 -0.86 -12.01 -5.13
CA THR A 10 0.36 -11.20 -5.26
C THR A 10 1.36 -11.54 -4.18
N MET A 11 0.94 -11.60 -2.91
CA MET A 11 1.86 -11.87 -1.81
C MET A 11 2.37 -13.31 -1.82
N ASN A 12 1.55 -14.29 -2.21
CA ASN A 12 2.00 -15.67 -2.37
C ASN A 12 2.99 -15.82 -3.53
N THR A 13 2.85 -15.00 -4.57
CA THR A 13 3.77 -14.98 -5.72
C THR A 13 5.10 -14.31 -5.37
N LEU A 14 5.06 -13.16 -4.70
CA LEU A 14 6.26 -12.38 -4.37
C LEU A 14 7.02 -12.93 -3.15
N TYR A 15 6.30 -13.46 -2.16
CA TYR A 15 6.83 -13.90 -0.86
C TYR A 15 6.36 -15.33 -0.55
N PRO A 16 6.82 -16.34 -1.32
CA PRO A 16 6.38 -17.73 -1.14
C PRO A 16 6.76 -18.32 0.23
N ASP A 17 7.82 -17.80 0.85
CA ASP A 17 8.28 -18.21 2.19
C ASP A 17 7.48 -17.55 3.33
N GLY A 18 6.51 -16.71 2.99
CA GLY A 18 5.62 -16.04 3.92
C GLY A 18 5.96 -14.56 4.12
N TYR A 19 4.98 -13.84 4.67
CA TYR A 19 5.03 -12.39 4.86
C TYR A 19 4.29 -11.97 6.13
N VAL A 20 4.52 -10.74 6.56
CA VAL A 20 3.71 -10.05 7.56
C VAL A 20 3.08 -8.85 6.88
N TYR A 21 1.75 -8.76 6.93
CA TYR A 21 1.01 -7.65 6.36
C TYR A 21 0.98 -6.48 7.35
N GLN A 22 1.32 -5.29 6.90
CA GLN A 22 1.20 -4.06 7.69
C GLN A 22 0.10 -3.19 7.08
N GLU A 23 -0.77 -2.67 7.94
CA GLU A 23 -1.76 -1.65 7.62
C GLU A 23 -1.78 -0.62 8.75
N ASP A 24 -2.26 0.59 8.44
CA ASP A 24 -2.45 1.60 9.46
C ASP A 24 -3.68 1.29 10.34
N ASN A 25 -3.89 2.09 11.37
CA ASN A 25 -4.99 1.92 12.30
C ASN A 25 -6.27 2.68 11.89
N ALA A 26 -6.44 3.02 10.61
CA ALA A 26 -7.61 3.77 10.15
C ALA A 26 -8.92 2.99 10.40
N PRO A 27 -10.05 3.68 10.61
CA PRO A 27 -11.30 3.03 11.03
C PRO A 27 -11.79 1.92 10.08
N CYS A 28 -11.54 2.03 8.77
CA CYS A 28 -11.91 1.03 7.77
C CYS A 28 -11.18 -0.32 7.97
N HIS A 29 -9.92 -0.31 8.42
CA HIS A 29 -9.16 -1.52 8.74
C HIS A 29 -9.68 -2.23 10.00
N LYS A 30 -10.35 -1.48 10.89
CA LYS A 30 -10.92 -2.02 12.12
C LYS A 30 -12.30 -2.65 11.94
N ALA A 31 -12.90 -2.52 10.76
CA ALA A 31 -14.20 -3.11 10.44
C ALA A 31 -14.18 -4.63 10.64
N ILE A 32 -15.31 -5.17 11.12
CA ILE A 32 -15.45 -6.62 11.39
C ILE A 32 -15.18 -7.43 10.12
N ALA A 33 -15.78 -7.03 8.99
CA ALA A 33 -15.60 -7.70 7.71
C ALA A 33 -14.13 -7.79 7.28
N THR A 34 -13.35 -6.71 7.46
CA THR A 34 -11.91 -6.70 7.15
C THR A 34 -11.16 -7.69 8.05
N LYS A 35 -11.44 -7.70 9.36
CA LYS A 35 -10.79 -8.61 10.32
C LYS A 35 -11.12 -10.07 10.04
N GLU A 36 -12.39 -10.38 9.79
CA GLU A 36 -12.84 -11.74 9.44
C GLU A 36 -12.18 -12.21 8.15
N TRP A 37 -12.10 -11.36 7.14
CA TRP A 37 -11.43 -11.70 5.89
C TRP A 37 -9.94 -11.99 6.08
N MET A 38 -9.21 -11.16 6.85
CA MET A 38 -7.80 -11.41 7.16
C MET A 38 -7.60 -12.75 7.89
N GLN A 39 -8.47 -13.07 8.85
CA GLN A 39 -8.43 -14.34 9.59
C GLN A 39 -8.70 -15.54 8.69
N ASN A 40 -9.73 -15.46 7.84
CA ASN A 40 -10.11 -16.53 6.92
C ASN A 40 -9.00 -16.83 5.90
N ASN A 41 -8.25 -15.81 5.49
CA ASN A 41 -7.11 -15.95 4.58
C ASN A 41 -5.77 -16.21 5.31
N LYS A 42 -5.79 -16.40 6.64
CA LYS A 42 -4.61 -16.69 7.47
C LYS A 42 -3.50 -15.63 7.35
N ILE A 43 -3.88 -14.38 7.11
CA ILE A 43 -2.93 -13.27 6.94
C ILE A 43 -2.42 -12.83 8.31
N LYS A 44 -1.10 -12.85 8.49
CA LYS A 44 -0.46 -12.35 9.71
C LYS A 44 -0.33 -10.82 9.63
N VAL A 45 -1.14 -10.12 10.41
CA VAL A 45 -1.13 -8.64 10.47
C VAL A 45 -0.18 -8.16 11.57
N LEU A 46 0.69 -7.20 11.25
CA LEU A 46 1.58 -6.54 12.19
C LEU A 46 0.79 -5.67 13.17
N LYS A 47 1.05 -5.79 14.47
CA LYS A 47 0.49 -4.85 15.46
C LYS A 47 1.17 -3.50 15.28
N TRP A 48 0.38 -2.50 14.89
CA TRP A 48 0.88 -1.14 14.65
C TRP A 48 0.42 -0.17 15.75
N PRO A 49 1.26 0.75 16.23
CA PRO A 49 0.84 1.82 17.13
C PRO A 49 -0.07 2.84 16.41
N PRO A 50 -1.09 3.40 17.07
CA PRO A 50 -1.94 4.43 16.47
C PRO A 50 -1.18 5.75 16.34
N GLY A 51 -1.36 6.45 15.22
CA GLY A 51 -0.78 7.78 15.01
C GLY A 51 0.73 7.78 14.77
N SER A 52 1.28 6.69 14.24
CA SER A 52 2.71 6.58 13.90
C SER A 52 2.93 6.48 12.38
N PRO A 53 2.68 7.57 11.62
CA PRO A 53 2.99 7.61 10.20
C PRO A 53 4.51 7.60 9.94
N ASP A 54 5.30 8.11 10.88
CA ASP A 54 6.76 8.15 10.86
C ASP A 54 7.41 6.76 10.79
N LEU A 55 6.71 5.74 11.29
CA LEU A 55 7.16 4.36 11.24
C LEU A 55 6.81 3.67 9.92
N ASN A 56 5.90 4.22 9.10
CA ASN A 56 5.37 3.56 7.92
C ASN A 56 6.25 3.85 6.70
N PRO A 57 7.02 2.87 6.18
CA PRO A 57 7.95 3.12 5.08
C PRO A 57 7.26 3.57 3.79
N ILE A 58 5.97 3.25 3.59
CA ILE A 58 5.23 3.68 2.40
C ILE A 58 5.07 5.20 2.35
N GLU A 59 5.10 5.91 3.48
CA GLU A 59 5.01 7.38 3.52
C GLU A 59 6.22 8.03 2.84
N ASN A 60 7.41 7.43 2.98
CA ASN A 60 8.61 7.90 2.28
C ASN A 60 8.48 7.71 0.77
N LEU A 61 7.95 6.55 0.35
CA LEU A 61 7.68 6.27 -1.06
C LEU A 61 6.70 7.27 -1.65
N TRP A 62 5.59 7.54 -0.94
CA TRP A 62 4.61 8.55 -1.35
C TRP A 62 5.22 9.95 -1.42
N ALA A 63 6.09 10.33 -0.49
CA ALA A 63 6.75 11.64 -0.52
C ALA A 63 7.62 11.80 -1.78
N ILE A 64 8.35 10.76 -2.19
CA ILE A 64 9.19 10.78 -3.39
C ILE A 64 8.34 10.86 -4.65
N MET A 65 7.33 10.00 -4.78
CA MET A 65 6.42 10.03 -5.92
C MET A 65 5.68 11.37 -6.01
N LYS A 66 5.23 11.93 -4.88
CA LYS A 66 4.52 13.20 -4.85
C LYS A 66 5.40 14.37 -5.30
N ARG A 67 6.65 14.42 -4.85
CA ARG A 67 7.62 15.44 -5.29
C ARG A 67 7.76 15.44 -6.81
N ASP A 68 7.88 14.25 -7.41
CA ASP A 68 8.09 14.11 -8.83
C ASP A 68 6.80 14.36 -9.64
N LEU A 69 5.65 13.95 -9.10
CA LEU A 69 4.32 14.27 -9.64
C LEU A 69 4.07 15.78 -9.69
N GLU A 70 4.42 16.52 -8.64
CA GLU A 70 4.26 17.97 -8.56
C GLU A 70 5.04 18.70 -9.66
N MET A 71 6.24 18.20 -10.00
CA MET A 71 7.03 18.74 -11.13
C MET A 71 6.37 18.51 -12.49
N ARG A 72 5.63 17.40 -12.66
CA ARG A 72 4.94 17.08 -13.92
C ARG A 72 3.62 17.81 -14.11
N ASN A 73 3.05 18.38 -13.04
CA ASN A 73 1.90 19.30 -13.06
C ASN A 73 0.71 18.82 -13.94
N PRO A 74 0.11 17.66 -13.63
CA PRO A 74 -1.02 17.12 -14.37
C PRO A 74 -2.22 18.08 -14.37
N ARG A 75 -2.94 18.17 -15.49
CA ARG A 75 -4.08 19.08 -15.66
C ARG A 75 -5.44 18.41 -15.55
N ASN A 76 -5.47 17.08 -15.56
CA ASN A 76 -6.69 16.30 -15.43
C ASN A 76 -6.40 14.93 -14.79
N ILE A 77 -7.47 14.20 -14.46
CA ILE A 77 -7.39 12.90 -13.79
C ILE A 77 -6.70 11.85 -14.68
N SER A 78 -6.85 11.94 -16.01
CA SER A 78 -6.22 10.97 -16.92
C SER A 78 -4.70 11.12 -16.92
N GLU A 79 -4.20 12.35 -17.01
CA GLU A 79 -2.78 12.66 -16.90
C GLU A 79 -2.23 12.29 -15.52
N LEU A 80 -2.97 12.61 -14.45
CA LEU A 80 -2.58 12.24 -13.08
C LEU A 80 -2.38 10.74 -12.96
N LYS A 81 -3.32 9.91 -13.44
CA LYS A 81 -3.22 8.44 -13.39
C LYS A 81 -2.01 7.94 -14.17
N ALA A 82 -1.87 8.38 -15.43
CA ALA A 82 -0.75 7.96 -16.28
C ALA A 82 0.62 8.31 -15.66
N ILE A 83 0.72 9.47 -15.02
CA ILE A 83 1.95 9.87 -14.34
C ILE A 83 2.19 9.03 -13.07
N VAL A 84 1.16 8.75 -12.28
CA VAL A 84 1.31 7.91 -11.08
C VAL A 84 1.76 6.50 -11.44
N ASP A 85 1.19 5.91 -12.50
CA ASP A 85 1.59 4.59 -13.00
C ASP A 85 3.07 4.62 -13.46
N ASP A 86 3.46 5.63 -14.25
CA ASP A 86 4.86 5.79 -14.69
C ASP A 86 5.83 5.98 -13.51
N LEU A 87 5.47 6.78 -12.51
CA LEU A 87 6.31 6.99 -11.33
C LEU A 87 6.46 5.72 -10.50
N TRP A 88 5.39 4.92 -10.39
CA TRP A 88 5.40 3.67 -9.64
C TRP A 88 6.35 2.64 -10.27
N GLU A 89 6.29 2.48 -11.59
CA GLU A 89 7.14 1.53 -12.33
C GLU A 89 8.63 1.94 -12.34
N ASN A 90 8.92 3.23 -12.17
CA ASN A 90 10.28 3.77 -12.24
C ASN A 90 10.88 4.12 -10.87
N VAL A 91 10.19 3.82 -9.76
CA VAL A 91 10.74 4.10 -8.43
C VAL A 91 11.91 3.16 -8.14
N SER A 92 13.03 3.72 -7.68
CA SER A 92 14.23 2.92 -7.40
C SER A 92 13.99 1.98 -6.23
N MET A 93 14.38 0.70 -6.38
CA MET A 93 14.35 -0.31 -5.31
C MET A 93 15.35 -0.05 -4.18
N GLU A 94 16.29 0.88 -4.36
CA GLU A 94 17.28 1.28 -3.33
C GLU A 94 16.79 2.41 -2.41
N THR A 95 15.55 2.87 -2.61
CA THR A 95 14.90 3.93 -1.83
C THR A 95 14.40 3.42 -0.48
#